data_AF-V8QLV9-F1
#
_entry.id   AF-V8QLV9-F1
#
_cell.length_a   1.000
_cell.length_b   1.000
_cell.length_c   1.000
_cell.angle_alpha   90.00
_cell.angle_beta   90.00
_cell.angle_gamma   90.00
#
_symmetry.space_group_name_H-M   'P 1'
#
loop_
_entity.id
_entity.type
_entity.pdbx_description
1 polymer ?
#
loop_
_entity_poly.entity_id
_entity_poly.type
_entity_poly.pdbx_seq_one_letter_code
_entity_poly.pdbx_strand_id
1 'polypeptide(L)'
;MRGTVALDARLAYEVIKATPDIYAFNRLVDSFNMMSVAMLNDKRFELELNIYGGATRALDEARTLIAAGVQLPARLLEPIRIGVNVIDEVLPRLDLAYLANSELTAVNTVKDMMRN
;
A
#
# COMPACT_ATOMS: atom_id res chain seq x y z
N MET A 1 -9.62 -7.76 7.69
CA MET A 1 -9.08 -7.54 6.34
C MET A 1 -8.25 -6.25 6.20
N ARG A 2 -8.53 -5.14 6.91
CA ARG A 2 -7.76 -3.89 6.78
C ARG A 2 -6.50 -3.82 7.66
N GLY A 3 -6.65 -4.11 8.96
CA GLY A 3 -5.48 -4.24 9.86
C GLY A 3 -4.55 -5.39 9.48
N THR A 4 -5.03 -6.36 8.69
CA THR A 4 -4.19 -7.43 8.15
C THR A 4 -3.26 -6.92 7.07
N VAL A 5 -3.63 -5.97 6.21
CA VAL A 5 -2.73 -5.52 5.11
C VAL A 5 -1.50 -4.78 5.61
N ALA A 6 -1.67 -3.80 6.52
CA ALA A 6 -0.55 -3.11 7.14
C ALA A 6 0.38 -4.08 7.89
N LEU A 7 -0.23 -4.96 8.69
CA LEU A 7 0.49 -5.97 9.44
C LEU A 7 1.22 -6.96 8.51
N ASP A 8 0.56 -7.44 7.46
CA ASP A 8 1.10 -8.38 6.48
C ASP A 8 2.28 -7.75 5.72
N ALA A 9 2.16 -6.49 5.30
CA ALA A 9 3.25 -5.76 4.66
C ALA A 9 4.43 -5.57 5.61
N ARG A 10 4.18 -5.22 6.87
CA ARG A 10 5.25 -5.05 7.87
C ARG A 10 5.93 -6.37 8.23
N LEU A 11 5.16 -7.44 8.41
CA LEU A 11 5.71 -8.78 8.67
C LEU A 11 6.52 -9.26 7.47
N ALA A 12 5.99 -9.10 6.25
CA ALA A 12 6.71 -9.44 5.02
C ALA A 12 8.03 -8.67 4.91
N TYR A 13 8.02 -7.36 5.23
CA TYR A 13 9.23 -6.54 5.25
C TYR A 13 10.26 -7.03 6.27
N GLU A 14 9.87 -7.31 7.51
CA GLU A 14 10.80 -7.81 8.53
C GLU A 14 11.37 -9.18 8.16
N VAL A 15 10.59 -10.04 7.49
CA VAL A 15 11.09 -11.32 6.96
C VAL A 15 12.16 -11.07 5.90
N ILE A 16 11.87 -10.31 4.84
CA ILE A 16 12.84 -10.10 3.74
C ILE A 16 14.11 -9.35 4.19
N LYS A 17 13.99 -8.53 5.25
CA LYS A 17 15.10 -7.83 5.89
C LYS A 17 16.01 -8.78 6.66
N ALA A 18 15.46 -9.84 7.24
CA ALA A 18 16.22 -10.83 8.00
C ALA A 18 16.76 -11.97 7.12
N THR A 19 15.98 -12.43 6.15
CA THR A 19 16.32 -13.54 5.27
C THR A 19 15.64 -13.38 3.91
N PRO A 20 16.27 -13.77 2.79
CA PRO A 20 15.62 -13.78 1.49
C PRO A 20 14.47 -14.79 1.49
N ASP A 21 13.25 -14.33 1.21
CA ASP A 21 12.07 -15.18 1.15
C ASP A 21 11.13 -14.69 0.03
N ILE A 22 10.89 -15.55 -0.95
CA ILE A 22 10.08 -15.22 -2.13
C ILE A 22 8.59 -15.07 -1.79
N TYR A 23 8.09 -15.77 -0.79
CA TYR A 23 6.69 -15.67 -0.38
C TYR A 23 6.43 -14.38 0.36
N ALA A 24 7.34 -13.98 1.26
CA ALA A 24 7.29 -12.69 1.92
C ALA A 24 7.42 -11.55 0.90
N PHE A 25 8.34 -11.67 -0.05
CA PHE A 25 8.49 -10.71 -1.14
C PHE A 25 7.20 -10.55 -1.96
N ASN A 26 6.58 -11.65 -2.39
CA ASN A 26 5.33 -11.60 -3.17
C ASN A 26 4.19 -10.95 -2.38
N ARG A 27 4.03 -11.27 -1.08
CA ARG A 27 3.03 -10.62 -0.22
C ARG A 27 3.25 -9.12 -0.11
N LEU A 28 4.51 -8.69 -0.09
CA LEU A 28 4.85 -7.28 -0.07
C LEU A 28 4.46 -6.61 -1.39
N VAL A 29 4.80 -7.21 -2.52
CA VAL A 29 4.38 -6.73 -3.86
C VAL A 29 2.85 -6.61 -3.95
N ASP A 30 2.12 -7.61 -3.49
CA ASP A 30 0.66 -7.60 -3.51
C ASP A 30 0.08 -6.46 -2.65
N SER A 31 0.64 -6.24 -1.46
CA SER A 31 0.25 -5.15 -0.57
C SER A 31 0.50 -3.78 -1.23
N PHE A 32 1.64 -3.63 -1.89
CA PHE A 32 1.98 -2.39 -2.60
C PHE A 32 1.06 -2.13 -3.80
N ASN A 33 0.76 -3.16 -4.58
CA ASN A 33 -0.14 -3.07 -5.72
C ASN A 33 -1.56 -2.70 -5.25
N MET A 34 -2.06 -3.37 -4.21
CA MET A 34 -3.39 -3.10 -3.67
C MET A 34 -3.53 -1.65 -3.21
N MET A 35 -2.53 -1.14 -2.49
CA MET A 35 -2.53 0.25 -2.02
C MET A 35 -2.39 1.26 -3.15
N SER A 36 -1.57 0.97 -4.17
CA SER A 36 -1.47 1.81 -5.37
C SER A 36 -2.81 1.95 -6.08
N VAL A 37 -3.55 0.84 -6.23
CA VAL A 37 -4.90 0.84 -6.83
C VAL A 37 -5.88 1.63 -5.95
N ALA A 38 -5.82 1.47 -4.64
CA ALA A 38 -6.69 2.19 -3.71
C ALA A 38 -6.49 3.71 -3.75
N MET A 39 -5.26 4.17 -4.01
CA MET A 39 -4.92 5.59 -4.08
C MET A 39 -5.09 6.21 -5.47
N LEU A 40 -5.07 5.42 -6.56
CA LEU A 40 -4.88 5.88 -7.94
C LEU A 40 -5.82 7.01 -8.40
N ASN A 41 -7.07 7.00 -7.93
CA ASN A 41 -8.10 7.95 -8.37
C ASN A 41 -8.39 9.08 -7.37
N ASP A 42 -7.64 9.17 -6.28
CA ASP A 42 -7.85 10.16 -5.24
C ASP A 42 -6.65 11.09 -5.13
N LYS A 43 -6.84 12.33 -5.62
CA LYS A 43 -5.81 13.38 -5.66
C LYS A 43 -5.20 13.70 -4.29
N ARG A 44 -5.89 13.36 -3.18
CA ARG A 44 -5.36 13.54 -1.83
C ARG A 44 -4.19 12.62 -1.51
N PHE A 45 -3.95 11.60 -2.34
CA PHE A 45 -2.86 10.63 -2.18
C PHE A 45 -1.78 10.73 -3.27
N GLU A 46 -1.73 11.84 -4.02
CA GLU A 46 -0.76 12.02 -5.11
C GLU A 46 0.70 11.99 -4.63
N LEU A 47 0.97 12.55 -3.44
CA LEU A 47 2.30 12.52 -2.83
C LEU A 47 2.70 11.08 -2.46
N GLU A 48 1.78 10.34 -1.87
CA GLU A 48 1.97 8.96 -1.42
C GLU A 48 2.17 8.01 -2.61
N LEU A 49 1.44 8.22 -3.70
CA LEU A 49 1.67 7.53 -4.98
C LEU A 49 3.08 7.80 -5.55
N ASN A 50 3.58 9.03 -5.45
CA ASN A 50 4.94 9.36 -5.88
C ASN A 50 6.00 8.65 -5.01
N ILE A 51 5.80 8.61 -3.69
CA ILE A 51 6.69 7.88 -2.77
C ILE A 51 6.68 6.38 -3.08
N TYR A 52 5.50 5.82 -3.36
CA TYR A 52 5.34 4.44 -3.81
C TYR A 52 6.15 4.12 -5.06
N GLY A 53 6.22 5.03 -6.03
CA GLY A 53 7.05 4.84 -7.23
C GLY A 53 8.54 4.60 -6.93
N GLY A 54 9.06 5.13 -5.82
CA GLY A 54 10.41 4.82 -5.34
C GLY A 54 10.51 3.40 -4.78
N ALA A 55 9.55 3.00 -3.96
CA ALA A 55 9.51 1.68 -3.35
C ALA A 55 9.25 0.55 -4.37
N THR A 56 8.36 0.77 -5.34
CA THR A 56 8.06 -0.21 -6.40
C THR A 56 9.30 -0.49 -7.27
N ARG A 57 10.07 0.55 -7.62
CA ARG A 57 11.35 0.36 -8.33
C ARG A 57 12.34 -0.46 -7.51
N ALA A 58 12.45 -0.18 -6.21
CA ALA A 58 13.30 -0.97 -5.33
C ALA A 58 12.82 -2.43 -5.20
N LEU A 59 11.51 -2.69 -5.21
CA LEU A 59 10.96 -4.05 -5.24
C LEU A 59 11.31 -4.78 -6.55
N ASP A 60 11.19 -4.10 -7.69
CA ASP A 60 11.55 -4.70 -8.98
C ASP A 60 13.05 -5.03 -9.07
N GLU A 61 13.93 -4.16 -8.55
CA GLU A 61 15.37 -4.44 -8.44
C GLU A 61 15.66 -5.58 -7.44
N ALA A 62 14.90 -5.66 -6.34
CA ALA A 62 15.05 -6.69 -5.31
C ALA A 62 14.62 -8.09 -5.80
N ARG A 63 13.74 -8.18 -6.82
CA ARG A 63 13.18 -9.44 -7.33
C ARG A 63 14.26 -10.46 -7.68
N THR A 64 15.30 -10.04 -8.39
CA THR A 64 16.38 -10.94 -8.84
C THR A 64 17.25 -11.42 -7.68
N LEU A 65 17.49 -10.55 -6.70
CA LEU A 65 18.26 -10.88 -5.50
C LEU A 65 17.51 -11.86 -4.58
N ILE A 66 16.21 -11.63 -4.35
CA ILE A 66 15.36 -12.55 -3.58
C ILE A 66 15.29 -13.92 -4.26
N ALA A 67 15.09 -13.95 -5.59
CA ALA A 67 15.06 -15.21 -6.34
C ALA A 67 16.38 -15.97 -6.30
N ALA A 68 17.51 -15.26 -6.18
CA ALA A 68 18.83 -15.84 -6.02
C ALA A 68 19.18 -16.20 -4.56
N GLY A 69 18.28 -16.00 -3.60
CA GLY A 69 18.55 -16.24 -2.19
C GLY A 69 19.59 -15.28 -1.59
N VAL A 70 19.72 -14.08 -2.15
CA VAL A 70 20.70 -13.07 -1.72
C VAL A 70 20.02 -12.04 -0.81
N GLN A 71 20.68 -11.74 0.31
CA GLN A 71 20.21 -10.73 1.26
C GLN A 71 20.13 -9.34 0.60
N LEU A 72 19.03 -8.65 0.83
CA LEU A 72 18.83 -7.32 0.25
C LEU A 72 19.77 -6.29 0.90
N PRO A 73 20.48 -5.48 0.10
CA PRO A 73 21.28 -4.39 0.62
C PRO A 73 20.40 -3.25 1.15
N ALA A 74 20.93 -2.47 2.10
CA ALA A 74 20.23 -1.35 2.72
C ALA A 74 19.63 -0.35 1.70
N ARG A 75 20.33 -0.12 0.58
CA ARG A 75 19.86 0.78 -0.50
C ARG A 75 18.51 0.35 -1.12
N LEU A 76 18.17 -0.94 -1.07
CA LEU A 76 16.88 -1.46 -1.53
C LEU A 76 15.88 -1.57 -0.38
N LEU A 77 16.36 -1.90 0.83
CA LEU A 77 15.50 -2.01 2.01
C LEU A 77 14.91 -0.67 2.47
N GLU A 78 15.65 0.44 2.34
CA GLU A 78 15.19 1.75 2.80
C GLU A 78 13.97 2.28 2.01
N PRO A 79 13.98 2.33 0.67
CA PRO A 79 12.79 2.73 -0.09
C PRO A 79 11.58 1.83 0.18
N ILE A 80 11.79 0.51 0.34
CA ILE A 80 10.73 -0.45 0.66
C ILE A 80 10.14 -0.14 2.04
N ARG A 81 10.98 0.12 3.05
CA ARG A 81 10.56 0.51 4.41
C ARG A 81 9.70 1.77 4.39
N ILE A 82 10.12 2.77 3.62
CA ILE A 82 9.36 4.01 3.46
C ILE A 82 7.98 3.71 2.89
N GLY A 83 7.89 2.90 1.83
CA GLY A 83 6.60 2.51 1.26
C GLY A 83 5.70 1.76 2.26
N VAL A 84 6.26 0.88 3.08
CA VAL A 84 5.51 0.19 4.16
C VAL A 84 4.99 1.20 5.19
N ASN A 85 5.75 2.22 5.55
CA ASN A 85 5.26 3.25 6.47
C ASN A 85 4.12 4.06 5.86
N VAL A 86 4.17 4.34 4.56
CA VAL A 86 3.07 5.02 3.87
C VAL A 86 1.79 4.18 3.91
N ILE A 87 1.87 2.85 3.89
CA ILE A 87 0.68 1.97 4.08
C ILE A 87 -0.04 2.32 5.39
N ASP A 88 0.71 2.42 6.49
CA ASP A 88 0.14 2.72 7.81
C ASP A 88 -0.50 4.10 7.87
N GLU A 89 0.11 5.09 7.20
CA GLU A 89 -0.36 6.47 7.18
C GLU A 89 -1.61 6.63 6.32
N VAL A 90 -1.68 5.91 5.19
CA VAL A 90 -2.74 6.05 4.20
C VAL A 90 -3.99 5.26 4.55
N LEU A 91 -3.85 4.04 5.11
CA LEU A 91 -4.99 3.17 5.39
C LEU A 91 -6.11 3.84 6.20
N PRO A 92 -5.84 4.56 7.31
CA PRO A 92 -6.88 5.25 8.07
C PRO A 92 -7.58 6.35 7.25
N ARG A 93 -6.85 7.02 6.35
CA ARG A 93 -7.37 8.12 5.51
C ARG A 93 -8.24 7.60 4.37
N LEU A 94 -7.90 6.46 3.77
CA LEU A 94 -8.73 5.78 2.76
C LEU A 94 -10.10 5.41 3.32
N ASP A 95 -10.13 4.92 4.56
CA ASP A 95 -11.37 4.52 5.22
C ASP A 95 -12.29 5.72 5.47
N LEU A 96 -11.75 6.83 5.97
CA LEU A 96 -12.50 8.07 6.18
C LEU A 96 -13.00 8.66 4.86
N ALA A 97 -12.18 8.61 3.81
CA ALA A 97 -12.56 9.03 2.47
C ALA A 97 -13.76 8.25 1.93
N TYR A 98 -13.72 6.92 2.07
CA TYR A 98 -14.81 6.05 1.64
C TYR A 98 -16.10 6.30 2.43
N LEU A 99 -15.99 6.45 3.76
CA LEU A 99 -17.12 6.76 4.64
C LEU A 99 -17.77 8.10 4.28
N ALA A 100 -17.00 9.17 4.12
CA ALA A 100 -17.50 10.49 3.79
C ALA A 100 -18.20 10.54 2.41
N ASN A 101 -17.64 9.85 1.41
CA ASN A 101 -18.24 9.77 0.07
C ASN A 101 -19.55 8.96 0.08
N SER A 102 -19.60 7.90 0.89
CA SER A 102 -20.81 7.08 1.06
C SER A 102 -21.93 7.88 1.74
N GLU A 103 -21.61 8.67 2.77
CA GLU A 103 -22.56 9.57 3.43
C GLU A 103 -23.12 10.63 2.48
N LEU A 104 -22.26 11.31 1.73
CA LEU A 104 -22.68 12.32 0.76
C LEU A 104 -23.61 11.72 -0.31
N THR A 105 -23.29 10.52 -0.79
CA THR A 105 -24.11 9.80 -1.76
C THR A 105 -25.48 9.47 -1.18
N ALA A 106 -25.54 8.92 0.03
CA ALA A 106 -26.79 8.59 0.71
C ALA A 106 -27.67 9.83 0.92
N VAL A 107 -27.09 10.96 1.36
CA VAL A 107 -27.81 12.22 1.54
C VAL A 107 -28.39 12.73 0.22
N ASN A 108 -27.63 12.66 -0.87
CA ASN A 108 -28.10 13.11 -2.19
C ASN A 108 -29.21 12.21 -2.72
N THR A 109 -29.10 10.89 -2.58
CA THR A 109 -30.17 9.95 -2.95
C THR A 109 -31.46 10.23 -2.18
N VAL A 110 -31.39 10.49 -0.87
CA VAL A 110 -32.57 10.85 -0.07
C VAL A 110 -33.17 12.18 -0.53
N LYS A 111 -32.34 13.19 -0.82
CA LYS A 111 -32.83 14.48 -1.34
C LYS A 111 -33.54 14.33 -2.69
N ASP A 112 -33.05 13.49 -3.58
CA ASP A 112 -33.67 13.23 -4.88
C ASP A 112 -34.99 12.45 -4.74
N MET A 113 -35.08 11.53 -3.77
CA MET A 113 -36.34 10.84 -3.45
C MET A 113 -37.40 11.78 -2.85
N MET A 114 -37.00 12.80 -2.08
CA MET A 114 -37.94 13.77 -1.50
C MET A 114 -38.39 14.87 -2.48
N ARG A 115 -37.75 14.97 -3.66
CA ARG A 115 -38.08 15.94 -4.71
C ARG A 115 -39.01 15.40 -5.79
N ASN A 116 -39.26 14.09 -5.80
CA ASN A 116 -40.25 13.41 -6.64
C ASN A 116 -41.50 13.07 -5.83
#